data_AF-A0A815X2X0-F1
#
_entry.id   AF-A0A815X2X0-F1
#
_cell.length_a   1.000
_cell.length_b   1.000
_cell.length_c   1.000
_cell.angle_alpha   90.00
_cell.angle_beta   90.00
_cell.angle_gamma   90.00
#
_symmetry.space_group_name_H-M   'P 1'
#
loop_
_entity.id
_entity.type
_entity.pdbx_description
1 polymer ?
#
loop_
_entity_poly.entity_id
_entity_poly.type
_entity_poly.pdbx_seq_one_letter_code
_entity_poly.pdbx_strand_id
1 'polypeptide(L)'
;MSARSLSIFLRMFMNNGSSLLHLHSIIEMQTIAAGVDPYENENSSGNGSSVSNLQFGLIWNWRPMNKGQRFIGHNGVSIGATNSTLVNEKGSIGVIVLTNGNKSLDNNRSNKVKEIILQIQMMHFDCFTS
;
A
#
# COMPACT_ATOMS: atom_id res chain seq x y z
N MET A 1 -2.55 13.65 -9.49
CA MET A 1 -2.31 12.54 -10.44
C MET A 1 -3.61 11.77 -10.61
N SER A 2 -3.99 11.33 -11.82
CA SER A 2 -5.21 10.55 -12.05
C SER A 2 -5.00 9.05 -11.81
N ALA A 3 -6.09 8.29 -11.60
CA ALA A 3 -6.02 6.83 -11.50
C ALA A 3 -5.38 6.19 -12.74
N ARG A 4 -5.67 6.73 -13.93
CA ARG A 4 -5.09 6.27 -15.19
C ARG A 4 -3.56 6.42 -15.20
N SER A 5 -3.04 7.59 -14.83
CA SER A 5 -1.59 7.82 -14.78
C SER A 5 -0.91 6.93 -13.74
N LEU A 6 -1.50 6.79 -12.56
CA LEU A 6 -0.95 5.93 -11.50
C LEU A 6 -0.98 4.44 -11.91
N SER A 7 -1.98 4.01 -12.68
CA SER A 7 -2.03 2.64 -13.22
C SER A 7 -0.91 2.35 -14.23
N ILE A 8 -0.45 3.34 -14.99
CA ILE A 8 0.69 3.18 -15.91
C ILE A 8 1.96 2.92 -15.10
N PHE A 9 2.21 3.76 -14.09
CA PHE A 9 3.33 3.59 -13.18
C PHE A 9 3.27 2.23 -12.46
N LEU A 10 2.11 1.85 -11.92
CA LEU A 10 1.94 0.58 -11.21
C LEU A 10 2.18 -0.63 -12.13
N ARG A 11 1.68 -0.58 -13.37
CA ARG A 11 1.97 -1.64 -14.36
C ARG A 11 3.46 -1.77 -14.65
N MET A 12 4.20 -0.66 -14.73
CA MET A 12 5.65 -0.72 -14.91
C MET A 12 6.35 -1.33 -13.70
N PHE A 13 5.91 -0.97 -12.50
CA PHE A 13 6.42 -1.53 -11.25
C PHE A 13 6.16 -3.05 -11.17
N MET A 14 4.98 -3.49 -11.59
CA MET A 14 4.59 -4.91 -11.63
C MET A 14 5.31 -5.70 -12.73
N ASN A 15 5.53 -5.10 -13.89
CA ASN A 15 6.14 -5.77 -15.04
C ASN A 15 7.68 -5.73 -15.02
N ASN A 16 8.29 -5.59 -13.85
CA ASN A 16 9.75 -5.69 -13.68
C ASN A 16 10.54 -4.64 -14.50
N GLY A 17 9.98 -3.43 -14.63
CA GLY A 17 10.66 -2.28 -15.23
C GLY A 17 10.00 -1.77 -16.51
N SER A 18 10.55 -0.67 -17.02
CA SER A 18 10.22 -0.06 -18.31
C SER A 18 11.30 0.95 -18.71
N SER A 19 11.01 1.87 -19.63
CA SER A 19 11.92 2.96 -20.00
C SER A 19 12.31 3.92 -18.86
N LEU A 20 11.63 3.90 -17.71
CA LEU A 20 11.91 4.86 -16.60
C LEU A 20 12.79 4.28 -15.50
N LEU A 21 12.74 2.98 -15.22
CA LEU A 21 13.51 2.35 -14.15
C LEU A 21 14.02 0.98 -14.61
N HIS A 22 15.29 0.71 -14.35
CA HIS A 22 15.87 -0.62 -14.56
C HIS A 22 15.28 -1.63 -13.58
N LEU A 23 15.20 -2.89 -14.01
CA LEU A 23 14.73 -4.01 -13.18
C LEU A 23 15.43 -4.05 -11.80
N HIS A 24 16.74 -3.84 -11.76
CA HIS A 24 17.49 -3.83 -10.49
C HIS A 24 16.98 -2.77 -9.51
N SER A 25 16.61 -1.58 -10.00
CA SER A 25 16.06 -0.53 -9.14
C SER A 25 14.67 -0.91 -8.60
N ILE A 26 13.84 -1.59 -9.40
CA ILE A 26 12.54 -2.09 -8.92
C ILE A 26 12.74 -3.16 -7.84
N ILE A 27 13.68 -4.08 -8.04
CA ILE A 27 14.03 -5.10 -7.03
C ILE A 27 14.53 -4.45 -5.75
N GLU A 28 15.40 -3.44 -5.85
CA GLU A 28 15.89 -2.70 -4.68
C GLU A 28 14.75 -2.00 -3.94
N MET A 29 13.82 -1.36 -4.65
CA MET A 29 12.63 -0.74 -4.04
C MET A 29 11.73 -1.74 -3.31
N GLN A 30 11.68 -2.98 -3.78
CA GLN A 30 10.90 -4.06 -3.17
C GLN A 30 11.65 -4.78 -2.04
N THR A 31 12.97 -4.64 -1.98
CA THR A 31 13.79 -5.35 -0.98
C THR A 31 13.55 -4.75 0.39
N ILE A 32 13.25 -5.61 1.37
CA ILE A 32 13.06 -5.16 2.76
C ILE A 32 14.40 -4.65 3.29
N ALA A 33 14.45 -3.38 3.65
CA ALA A 33 15.60 -2.77 4.29
C ALA A 33 15.59 -3.15 5.78
N ALA A 34 16.65 -3.81 6.24
CA ALA A 34 16.82 -4.11 7.66
C ALA A 34 17.09 -2.82 8.45
N GLY A 35 16.47 -2.68 9.63
CA GLY A 35 16.71 -1.54 10.54
C GLY A 35 16.05 -0.22 10.15
N VAL A 36 15.11 -0.24 9.19
CA VAL A 36 14.31 0.92 8.81
C VAL A 36 12.85 0.68 9.22
N ASP A 37 12.49 1.13 10.41
CA ASP A 37 11.08 1.39 10.76
C ASP A 37 10.88 2.91 10.88
N PRO A 38 10.32 3.58 9.85
CA PRO A 38 10.07 5.01 9.90
C PRO A 38 8.95 5.39 10.90
N TYR A 39 8.27 4.41 11.50
CA TYR A 39 7.21 4.60 12.49
C TYR A 39 7.57 4.05 13.88
N GLU A 40 8.84 3.71 14.14
CA GLU A 40 9.29 3.17 15.43
C GLU A 40 9.16 4.16 16.61
N ASN A 41 8.65 5.38 16.40
CA ASN A 41 8.40 6.36 17.44
C ASN A 41 7.03 7.05 17.24
N GLU A 42 5.99 6.51 17.87
CA GLU A 42 4.90 7.28 18.48
C GLU A 42 4.04 6.33 19.34
N ASN A 43 4.40 6.23 20.63
CA ASN A 43 3.59 5.70 21.74
C ASN A 43 3.16 4.21 21.66
N SER A 44 4.10 3.31 21.96
CA SER A 44 3.80 1.97 22.49
C SER A 44 3.31 2.03 23.94
N SER A 45 2.27 2.83 24.19
CA SER A 45 1.57 2.91 25.48
C SER A 45 0.08 3.11 25.25
N GLY A 46 -0.64 2.01 25.15
CA GLY A 46 -2.10 1.97 25.26
C GLY A 46 -2.84 1.68 23.96
N ASN A 47 -3.30 0.42 23.81
CA ASN A 47 -4.44 -0.01 23.00
C ASN A 47 -4.75 0.76 21.70
N GLY A 48 -4.18 0.34 20.56
CA GLY A 48 -4.63 0.86 19.25
C GLY A 48 -3.86 0.39 18.00
N SER A 49 -4.07 -0.84 17.55
CA SER A 49 -3.88 -1.33 16.16
C SER A 49 -2.49 -1.26 15.45
N SER A 50 -1.78 -2.39 15.51
CA SER A 50 -1.13 -3.10 14.37
C SER A 50 -0.25 -2.34 13.34
N VAL A 51 0.62 -1.43 13.75
CA VAL A 51 1.75 -1.00 12.88
C VAL A 51 2.90 -2.03 12.90
N SER A 52 2.92 -2.93 13.89
CA SER A 52 4.05 -3.80 14.26
C SER A 52 4.52 -4.84 13.23
N ASN A 53 3.84 -5.00 12.09
CA ASN A 53 4.18 -6.03 11.09
C ASN A 53 4.42 -5.45 9.69
N LEU A 54 4.53 -4.14 9.53
CA LEU A 54 4.90 -3.55 8.24
C LEU A 54 6.41 -3.71 8.05
N GLN A 55 6.82 -4.12 6.84
CA GLN A 55 8.23 -4.22 6.48
C GLN A 55 8.51 -3.24 5.36
N PHE A 56 9.54 -2.42 5.48
CA PHE A 56 9.79 -1.32 4.55
C PHE A 56 10.85 -1.66 3.52
N GLY A 57 10.59 -1.36 2.26
CA GLY A 57 11.62 -1.19 1.23
C GLY A 57 11.86 0.30 0.98
N LEU A 58 12.43 0.66 -0.18
CA LEU A 58 12.56 2.07 -0.53
C LEU A 58 11.20 2.62 -0.99
N ILE A 59 10.63 3.55 -0.23
CA ILE A 59 9.30 4.18 -0.43
C ILE A 59 8.13 3.22 -0.21
N TRP A 60 8.25 1.94 -0.56
CA TRP A 60 7.19 0.96 -0.46
C TRP A 60 7.21 0.21 0.87
N ASN A 61 6.06 -0.34 1.25
CA ASN A 61 5.98 -1.21 2.41
C ASN A 61 5.19 -2.49 2.13
N TRP A 62 5.74 -3.60 2.59
CA TRP A 62 5.11 -4.90 2.64
C TRP A 62 4.15 -4.97 3.83
N ARG A 63 2.97 -5.50 3.57
CA ARG A 63 1.87 -5.60 4.52
C ARG A 63 1.38 -7.05 4.52
N PRO A 64 1.49 -7.76 5.66
CA PRO A 64 0.75 -9.00 5.80
C PRO A 64 -0.74 -8.66 5.88
N MET A 65 -1.55 -9.46 5.20
CA MET A 65 -3.00 -9.43 5.28
C MET A 65 -3.50 -10.76 5.83
N ASN A 66 -4.81 -10.81 6.11
CA ASN A 66 -5.47 -12.03 6.54
C ASN A 66 -5.19 -13.19 5.56
N LYS A 67 -5.15 -14.43 6.07
CA LYS A 67 -4.89 -15.66 5.30
C LYS A 67 -3.45 -15.85 4.81
N GLY A 68 -2.47 -15.15 5.42
CA GLY A 68 -1.04 -15.33 5.12
C GLY A 68 -0.57 -14.69 3.81
N GLN A 69 -1.44 -13.92 3.16
CA GLN A 69 -1.08 -13.18 1.95
C GLN A 69 -0.23 -11.96 2.30
N ARG A 70 0.76 -11.66 1.45
CA ARG A 70 1.56 -10.45 1.55
C ARG A 70 1.30 -9.54 0.35
N PHE A 71 1.27 -8.23 0.63
CA PHE A 71 1.06 -7.21 -0.39
C PHE A 71 2.12 -6.13 -0.25
N ILE A 72 2.59 -5.58 -1.35
CA ILE A 72 3.45 -4.40 -1.35
C ILE A 72 2.65 -3.18 -1.78
N GLY A 73 2.85 -2.05 -1.13
CA GLY A 73 2.06 -0.88 -1.43
C GLY A 73 2.58 0.41 -0.84
N HIS A 74 1.87 1.47 -1.15
CA HIS A 74 2.09 2.80 -0.59
C HIS A 74 0.76 3.50 -0.42
N ASN A 75 0.65 4.29 0.64
CA ASN A 75 -0.52 5.11 0.92
C ASN A 75 -0.10 6.57 0.93
N GLY A 76 -0.90 7.44 0.34
CA GLY A 76 -0.74 8.88 0.47
C GLY A 76 -2.02 9.51 0.99
N VAL A 77 -1.87 10.54 1.82
CA VAL A 77 -2.99 11.36 2.26
C VAL A 77 -2.60 12.82 2.12
N SER A 78 -3.55 13.62 1.64
CA SER A 78 -3.51 15.07 1.62
C SER A 78 -4.89 15.60 2.03
N ILE A 79 -5.00 16.89 2.27
CA ILE A 79 -6.29 17.50 2.65
C ILE A 79 -7.30 17.23 1.53
N GLY A 80 -8.39 16.53 1.88
CA GLY A 80 -9.46 16.18 0.94
C GLY A 80 -9.11 15.08 -0.07
N ALA A 81 -7.99 14.37 0.09
CA ALA A 81 -7.63 13.29 -0.83
C ALA A 81 -6.87 12.15 -0.14
N THR A 82 -7.26 10.93 -0.46
CA THR A 82 -6.56 9.72 -0.01
C THR A 82 -6.28 8.83 -1.20
N ASN A 83 -5.08 8.23 -1.22
CA ASN A 83 -4.77 7.13 -2.10
C ASN A 83 -4.31 5.89 -1.31
N SER A 84 -4.60 4.73 -1.89
CA SER A 84 -4.09 3.43 -1.46
C SER A 84 -3.69 2.65 -2.70
N THR A 85 -2.44 2.24 -2.76
CA THR A 85 -1.91 1.39 -3.82
C THR A 85 -1.43 0.10 -3.19
N LEU A 86 -1.89 -1.04 -3.70
CA LEU A 86 -1.46 -2.38 -3.28
C LEU A 86 -1.19 -3.24 -4.51
N VAL A 87 -0.18 -4.08 -4.44
CA VAL A 87 0.16 -5.13 -5.40
C VAL A 87 0.31 -6.43 -4.62
N ASN A 88 -0.22 -7.53 -5.15
CA ASN A 88 -0.03 -8.83 -4.54
C ASN A 88 1.45 -9.28 -4.63
N GLU A 89 1.86 -10.20 -3.76
CA GLU A 89 3.25 -10.69 -3.72
C GLU A 89 3.79 -11.20 -5.06
N LYS A 90 2.92 -11.81 -5.88
CA LYS A 90 3.28 -12.32 -7.21
C LYS A 90 3.44 -11.22 -8.27
N GLY A 91 3.10 -9.97 -7.96
CA GLY A 91 3.12 -8.88 -8.93
C GLY A 91 2.07 -9.00 -10.06
N SER A 92 1.12 -9.93 -9.96
CA SER A 92 0.15 -10.20 -11.02
C SER A 92 -1.04 -9.25 -11.03
N ILE A 93 -1.41 -8.71 -9.87
CA ILE A 93 -2.54 -7.78 -9.71
C ILE A 93 -2.13 -6.60 -8.84
N GLY A 94 -2.53 -5.41 -9.27
CA GLY A 94 -2.37 -4.16 -8.54
C GLY A 94 -3.70 -3.42 -8.46
N VAL A 95 -4.04 -2.92 -7.28
CA VAL A 95 -5.26 -2.16 -7.01
C VAL A 95 -4.90 -0.76 -6.53
N ILE A 96 -5.48 0.23 -7.18
CA ILE A 96 -5.38 1.65 -6.83
C ILE A 96 -6.76 2.12 -6.40
N VAL A 97 -6.86 2.69 -5.20
CA VAL A 97 -8.05 3.39 -4.75
C VAL A 97 -7.69 4.84 -4.53
N LEU A 98 -8.43 5.74 -5.20
CA LEU A 98 -8.36 7.18 -5.00
C LEU A 98 -9.71 7.64 -4.45
N THR A 99 -9.68 8.42 -3.38
CA THR A 99 -10.90 9.03 -2.82
C THR A 99 -10.68 10.53 -2.63
N ASN A 100 -11.77 11.28 -2.68
CA ASN A 100 -11.84 12.69 -2.30
C ASN A 100 -12.13 12.86 -0.79
N GLY A 101 -11.78 11.85 0.01
CA GLY A 101 -11.94 11.85 1.46
C GLY A 101 -10.58 11.88 2.16
N ASN A 102 -10.55 12.45 3.36
CA ASN A 102 -9.39 12.37 4.24
C ASN A 102 -9.55 11.18 5.18
N LYS A 103 -8.63 10.19 5.12
CA LYS A 103 -8.62 9.04 6.04
C LYS A 103 -7.74 9.24 7.28
N SER A 104 -7.02 10.36 7.39
CA SER A 104 -6.02 10.60 8.45
C SER A 104 -6.56 11.33 9.67
N LEU A 105 -7.83 11.74 9.67
CA LEU A 105 -8.42 12.34 10.87
C LEU A 105 -8.76 11.23 11.87
N ASP A 106 -8.43 11.45 13.14
CA ASP A 106 -8.82 10.52 14.20
C ASP A 106 -10.30 10.68 14.55
N ASN A 107 -11.16 10.08 13.72
CA ASN A 107 -12.59 10.02 13.95
C ASN A 107 -13.22 8.80 13.29
N ASN A 108 -14.40 8.41 13.79
CA ASN A 108 -15.14 7.24 13.33
C ASN A 108 -15.41 7.23 11.82
N ARG A 109 -15.65 8.39 11.22
CA ARG A 109 -15.93 8.49 9.78
C ARG A 109 -14.69 8.15 8.95
N SER A 110 -13.53 8.65 9.35
CA SER A 110 -12.26 8.42 8.66
C SER A 110 -11.77 6.98 8.83
N ASN A 111 -11.94 6.42 10.03
CA ASN A 111 -11.69 4.99 10.30
C ASN A 111 -12.56 4.10 9.41
N LYS A 112 -13.86 4.41 9.29
CA LYS A 112 -14.77 3.67 8.40
C LYS A 112 -14.37 3.78 6.93
N VAL A 113 -13.89 4.94 6.47
CA VAL A 113 -13.34 5.09 5.11
C VAL A 113 -12.10 4.22 4.91
N LYS A 114 -11.18 4.17 5.90
CA LYS A 114 -9.99 3.31 5.85
C LYS A 114 -10.37 1.83 5.73
N GLU A 115 -11.35 1.37 6.49
CA GLU A 115 -11.87 0.00 6.43
C GLU A 115 -12.51 -0.33 5.08
N ILE A 116 -13.38 0.56 4.57
CA ILE A 116 -14.05 0.37 3.28
C ILE A 116 -13.03 0.29 2.14
N ILE A 117 -12.02 1.17 2.14
CA ILE A 117 -10.94 1.14 1.14
C ILE A 117 -10.25 -0.24 1.16
N LEU A 118 -9.91 -0.74 2.34
CA LEU A 118 -9.26 -2.05 2.48
C LEU A 118 -10.17 -3.18 1.99
N GLN A 119 -11.45 -3.18 2.35
CA GLN A 119 -12.42 -4.18 1.90
C GLN A 119 -12.56 -4.18 0.37
N ILE A 120 -12.67 -3.00 -0.25
CA ILE A 120 -12.71 -2.88 -1.71
C ILE A 120 -11.45 -3.50 -2.33
N GLN A 121 -10.27 -3.20 -1.80
CA GLN A 121 -9.02 -3.77 -2.31
C GLN A 121 -9.02 -5.31 -2.19
N MET A 122 -9.40 -5.85 -1.04
CA MET A 122 -9.44 -7.30 -0.81
C MET A 122 -10.44 -7.99 -1.74
N MET A 123 -11.64 -7.43 -1.94
CA MET A 123 -12.62 -7.98 -2.89
C MET A 123 -12.05 -8.05 -4.31
N HIS A 124 -11.32 -7.02 -4.76
CA HIS A 124 -10.69 -7.06 -6.09
C HIS A 124 -9.62 -8.15 -6.17
N PHE A 125 -8.77 -8.29 -5.14
CA PHE A 125 -7.79 -9.38 -5.15
C PHE A 125 -8.46 -10.75 -5.16
N ASP A 126 -9.46 -10.98 -4.31
CA ASP A 126 -10.20 -12.25 -4.26
C ASP A 126 -10.85 -12.57 -5.62
N CYS A 127 -11.45 -11.59 -6.30
CA CYS A 127 -12.09 -11.79 -7.61
C CYS A 127 -11.12 -12.15 -8.75
N PHE A 128 -9.87 -11.71 -8.70
CA PHE A 128 -8.91 -11.88 -9.80
C PHE A 128 -7.78 -12.87 -9.49
N THR A 129 -7.68 -13.37 -8.26
CA THR A 129 -6.69 -14.39 -7.85
C THR A 129 -7.28 -15.78 -7.63
N SER A 130 -8.60 -15.92 -7.73
CA SER A 130 -9.33 -17.20 -7.61
C SER A 130 -9.22 -18.07 -8.86
#